data_AF-A0A239KVV6-F1
#
_entry.id   AF-A0A239KVV6-F1
#
_cell.length_a   1.000
_cell.length_b   1.000
_cell.length_c   1.000
_cell.angle_alpha   90.00
_cell.angle_beta   90.00
_cell.angle_gamma   90.00
#
_symmetry.space_group_name_H-M   'P 1'
#
loop_
_entity.id
_entity.type
_entity.pdbx_description
1 polymer ?
#
loop_
_entity_poly.entity_id
_entity_poly.type
_entity_poly.pdbx_seq_one_letter_code
_entity_poly.pdbx_strand_id
1 'polypeptide(L)' 'MPVIVSKEIFHKAREMMKARKRAPGANKAKEFYLLTGLIYCGYCGTGMQGNRRNAKDKPKYVSYRCGCRLQKRT' A
#
# COMPACT_ATOMS: atom_id res chain seq x y z
N MET A 1 -19.51 11.83 31.29
CA MET A 1 -19.01 10.53 30.79
C MET A 1 -17.62 10.27 31.37
N PRO A 2 -17.35 9.09 31.94
CA PRO A 2 -16.02 8.76 32.45
C PRO A 2 -15.02 8.52 31.30
N VAL A 3 -13.76 8.87 31.54
CA VAL A 3 -12.64 8.63 30.61
C VAL A 3 -12.08 7.23 30.87
N ILE A 4 -12.09 6.36 29.85
CA ILE A 4 -11.69 4.94 29.97
C ILE A 4 -10.19 4.73 29.69
N VAL A 5 -9.57 5.63 28.92
CA VAL A 5 -8.15 5.54 28.52
C VAL A 5 -7.46 6.88 28.67
N SER A 6 -6.14 6.89 28.89
CA SER A 6 -5.38 8.14 28.96
C SER A 6 -5.44 8.91 27.65
N LYS A 7 -5.29 10.25 27.74
CA LYS A 7 -5.21 11.12 26.56
C LYS A 7 -4.07 10.68 25.63
N GLU A 8 -2.91 10.27 26.17
CA GLU A 8 -1.81 9.84 25.32
C GLU A 8 -2.16 8.60 24.49
N ILE A 9 -2.79 7.59 25.10
CA ILE A 9 -3.21 6.38 24.38
C ILE A 9 -4.22 6.72 23.28
N PHE A 10 -5.21 7.56 23.60
CA PHE A 10 -6.21 8.00 22.64
C PHE A 10 -5.58 8.72 21.44
N HIS A 11 -4.67 9.67 21.71
CA HIS A 11 -3.98 10.40 20.65
C HIS A 11 -3.09 9.49 19.79
N LYS A 12 -2.33 8.56 20.40
CA LYS A 12 -1.53 7.57 19.67
C LYS A 12 -2.39 6.72 18.73
N ALA A 13 -3.52 6.20 19.22
CA ALA A 13 -4.44 5.43 18.41
C ALA A 13 -4.99 6.26 17.24
N ARG A 14 -5.33 7.54 17.47
CA ARG A 14 -5.80 8.45 16.41
C ARG A 14 -4.77 8.65 15.31
N GLU A 15 -3.50 8.85 15.66
CA GLU A 15 -2.43 9.02 14.67
C GLU A 15 -2.18 7.72 13.88
N MET A 16 -2.22 6.55 14.52
CA MET A 16 -2.14 5.26 13.83
C MET A 16 -3.30 5.06 12.84
N MET A 17 -4.53 5.43 13.22
CA MET A 17 -5.70 5.36 12.34
C MET A 17 -5.55 6.28 11.11
N LYS A 18 -5.06 7.51 11.31
CA LYS A 18 -4.78 8.45 10.21
C LYS A 18 -3.74 7.90 9.24
N ALA A 19 -2.66 7.31 9.76
CA ALA A 19 -1.62 6.70 8.93
C ALA A 19 -2.18 5.54 8.08
N ARG A 20 -2.96 4.63 8.70
CA ARG A 20 -3.59 3.49 8.02
C ARG A 20 -4.58 3.92 6.92
N LYS A 21 -5.26 5.05 7.08
CA LYS A 21 -6.20 5.59 6.08
C LYS A 21 -5.53 5.86 4.73
N ARG A 22 -4.21 6.14 4.69
CA ARG A 22 -3.47 6.41 3.45
C ARG A 22 -3.19 5.16 2.61
N ALA A 23 -3.25 3.96 3.20
CA ALA A 23 -2.94 2.71 2.52
C ALA A 23 -3.90 1.57 2.93
N PRO A 24 -5.22 1.71 2.68
CA PRO A 24 -6.23 0.76 3.16
C PRO A 24 -6.11 -0.65 2.55
N GLY A 25 -5.43 -0.77 1.40
CA GLY A 25 -5.19 -2.03 0.71
C GLY A 25 -3.90 -2.75 1.10
N ALA A 26 -3.01 -2.13 1.91
CA ALA A 26 -1.68 -2.67 2.18
C ALA A 26 -1.73 -4.06 2.82
N ASN A 27 -2.62 -4.25 3.81
CA ASN A 27 -2.78 -5.53 4.51
C ASN A 27 -3.71 -6.52 3.78
N LYS A 28 -4.29 -6.14 2.64
CA LYS A 28 -5.18 -7.00 1.83
C LYS A 28 -4.44 -7.69 0.69
N ALA A 29 -3.19 -7.33 0.43
CA ALA A 29 -2.41 -7.87 -0.67
C ALA A 29 -2.04 -9.34 -0.41
N LYS A 30 -2.13 -10.18 -1.45
CA LYS A 30 -1.68 -11.59 -1.40
C LYS A 30 -0.16 -11.74 -1.29
N GLU A 31 0.58 -10.71 -1.72
CA GLU A 31 2.05 -10.66 -1.63
C GLU A 31 2.44 -9.45 -0.79
N PHE A 32 3.49 -9.60 0.02
CA PHE A 32 4.04 -8.50 0.79
C PHE A 32 5.04 -7.70 -0.07
N TYR A 33 4.59 -6.56 -0.57
CA TYR A 33 5.42 -5.65 -1.36
C TYR A 33 6.19 -4.70 -0.43
N LEU A 34 7.35 -5.16 0.06
CA LEU A 34 8.24 -4.49 1.02
C LEU A 34 8.55 -3.00 0.72
N LEU A 35 8.58 -2.60 -0.54
CA LEU A 35 8.96 -1.26 -1.00
C LEU A 35 7.75 -0.36 -1.29
N THR A 36 6.53 -0.81 -0.97
CA THR A 36 5.31 -0.02 -1.18
C THR A 36 5.41 1.31 -0.41
N GLY A 37 5.23 2.42 -1.12
CA GLY A 37 5.35 3.77 -0.56
C GLY A 37 6.78 4.31 -0.50
N LEU A 38 7.80 3.49 -0.82
CA LEU A 38 9.21 3.89 -0.84
C LEU A 38 9.72 4.16 -2.25
N ILE A 39 9.26 3.40 -3.25
CA ILE A 39 9.76 3.50 -4.62
C ILE A 39 8.79 4.23 -5.58
N TYR A 40 9.39 5.04 -6.46
CA TYR A 40 8.69 5.90 -7.41
C TYR A 40 9.23 5.70 -8.83
N CYS A 41 8.38 5.93 -9.83
CA CYS A 41 8.80 5.85 -11.22
C CYS A 41 9.67 7.06 -11.58
N GLY A 42 10.91 6.83 -12.02
CA GLY A 42 11.83 7.92 -12.42
C GLY A 42 11.37 8.74 -13.63
N TYR A 43 10.39 8.27 -14.40
CA TYR A 43 9.86 9.00 -15.56
C TYR A 43 8.64 9.88 -15.22
N CYS A 44 7.66 9.36 -14.47
CA CYS A 44 6.39 10.06 -14.22
C CYS A 44 6.16 10.43 -12.75
N GLY A 45 7.10 10.10 -11.85
CA GLY A 45 7.00 10.39 -10.42
C GLY A 45 5.93 9.60 -9.66
N THR A 46 5.09 8.82 -10.33
CA THR A 46 4.05 8.03 -9.66
C THR A 46 4.67 6.89 -8.83
N GLY A 47 4.15 6.66 -7.62
CA GLY A 47 4.53 5.52 -6.79
C GLY A 47 4.36 4.19 -7.52
N MET A 48 5.33 3.28 -7.38
CA MET A 48 5.22 1.95 -7.98
C MET A 48 4.28 1.06 -7.17
N GLN A 49 3.53 0.22 -7.87
CA GLN A 49 2.53 -0.67 -7.30
C GLN A 49 2.94 -2.14 -7.51
N GLY A 50 2.50 -2.99 -6.60
CA GLY A 50 2.69 -4.42 -6.71
C GLY A 50 2.01 -5.02 -7.95
N ASN A 51 2.72 -5.86 -8.69
CA ASN A 51 2.26 -6.52 -9.89
C ASN A 51 2.54 -8.03 -9.80
N ARG A 52 1.48 -8.79 -9.55
CA ARG A 52 1.47 -10.25 -9.52
C ARG A 52 0.90 -10.78 -10.83
N ARG A 53 1.65 -11.62 -11.54
CA ARG A 53 1.22 -12.26 -12.79
C ARG A 53 1.39 -13.76 -12.68
N ASN A 54 0.28 -14.48 -12.89
CA ASN A 54 0.25 -15.93 -13.01
C ASN A 54 -0.41 -16.26 -14.34
N ALA A 55 0.38 -16.63 -15.34
CA ALA A 55 -0.12 -17.11 -16.61
C ALA A 55 -0.08 -18.65 -16.62
N LYS A 56 -0.93 -19.27 -17.45
CA LYS A 56 -0.88 -20.70 -17.71
C LYS A 56 0.50 -21.07 -18.25
N ASP A 57 1.07 -22.17 -17.78
CA ASP A 57 2.37 -22.71 -18.21
C ASP A 57 3.58 -21.76 -17.99
N LYS A 58 3.45 -20.80 -17.07
CA LYS A 58 4.55 -19.90 -16.69
C LYS A 58 4.69 -19.78 -15.17
N PRO A 59 5.91 -19.54 -14.67
CA PRO A 59 6.12 -19.25 -13.26
C PRO A 59 5.31 -18.05 -12.79
N LYS A 60 5.04 -18.00 -11.48
CA LYS A 60 4.51 -16.82 -10.81
C LYS A 60 5.56 -15.71 -10.84
N TYR A 61 5.20 -14.55 -11.39
CA TYR A 61 6.05 -13.35 -11.36
C TYR A 61 5.48 -12.31 -10.40
N VAL A 62 6.28 -11.93 -9.40
CA VAL A 62 5.97 -10.85 -8.45
C VAL A 62 6.98 -9.72 -8.67
N SER A 63 6.48 -8.53 -8.96
CA SER A 63 7.30 -7.39 -9.40
C SER A 63 6.65 -6.07 -8.98
N TYR A 64 7.39 -4.97 -9.07
CA TYR A 64 6.80 -3.63 -9.02
C TYR A 64 6.56 -3.12 -10.44
N ARG A 65 5.49 -2.34 -10.62
CA ARG A 65 5.17 -1.68 -11.89
C ARG A 65 4.77 -0.23 -11.63
N CYS A 66 5.13 0.66 -12.55
CA CYS A 66 4.70 2.06 -12.51
C CYS A 66 3.17 2.18 -12.37
N GLY A 67 2.70 2.91 -11.36
CA GLY A 67 1.28 3.09 -11.07
C GLY A 67 0.51 3.83 -12.18
N CYS A 68 1.17 4.72 -12.90
CA CYS A 68 0.58 5.46 -14.03
C CYS A 68 0.06 4.51 -15.13
N ARG A 69 0.74 3.38 -15.37
CA ARG A 69 0.32 2.36 -16.35
C ARG A 69 -0.94 1.60 -15.91
N LEU A 70 -1.20 1.53 -14.60
CA LEU A 70 -2.42 0.91 -14.08
C LEU A 70 -3.61 1.88 -14.14
N GLN A 71 -3.36 3.16 -13.87
CA GLN A 71 -4.39 4.22 -13.86
C GLN A 71 -4.87 4.60 -15.27
N LYS A 72 -4.03 4.44 -16.29
CA LYS A 72 -4.34 4.75 -17.70
C LYS A 72 -5.02 3.60 -18.47
N ARG A 73 -5.48 2.55 -17.79
CA ARG A 73 -6.30 1.50 -18.41
C ARG A 73 -7.75 2.01 -18.49
N THR A 74 -7.99 2.86 -19.48
CA THR A 74 -9.32 3.15 -20.02
C THR A 74 -9.68 2.11 -21.07
#